data_AF-A0A522V556-F1
#
_entry.id   AF-A0A522V556-F1
#
_cell.length_a   1.000
_cell.length_b   1.000
_cell.length_c   1.000
_cell.angle_alpha   90.00
_cell.angle_beta   90.00
_cell.angle_gamma   90.00
#
_symmetry.space_group_name_H-M   'P 1'
#
loop_
_entity.id
_entity.type
_entity.pdbx_description
1 polymer ?
#
loop_
_entity_poly.entity_id
_entity_poly.type
_entity_poly.pdbx_seq_one_letter_code
_entity_poly.pdbx_strand_id
1 'polypeptide(L)' 'MPIISNDEKLELLRLASSSSMREDMERVAGQRHNPFIKNGKVDVDAYIEFVTQFNEFINHEPKPFEPMIERDMKL' A
#
# COMPACT_ATOMS: atom_id res chain seq x y z
N MET A 1 22.25 -10.15 -6.58
CA MET A 1 22.30 -8.87 -5.83
C MET A 1 23.25 -7.94 -6.57
N PRO A 2 22.92 -6.64 -6.73
CA PRO A 2 23.84 -5.69 -7.33
C PRO A 2 25.13 -5.59 -6.50
N ILE A 3 26.28 -5.55 -7.17
CA ILE A 3 27.58 -5.33 -6.53
C ILE A 3 27.71 -3.82 -6.33
N ILE A 4 27.64 -3.38 -5.09
CA ILE A 4 27.83 -1.97 -4.71
C ILE A 4 29.31 -1.69 -4.48
N SER A 5 29.75 -0.48 -4.80
CA SER A 5 31.09 0.02 -4.52
C SER A 5 31.33 0.17 -3.01
N ASN A 6 32.61 0.28 -2.63
CA ASN A 6 32.96 0.49 -1.22
C ASN A 6 32.45 1.83 -0.67
N ASP A 7 32.40 2.86 -1.51
CA ASP A 7 31.93 4.19 -1.11
C ASP A 7 30.42 4.18 -0.84
N GLU A 8 29.63 3.56 -1.72
CA GLU A 8 28.19 3.37 -1.52
C GLU A 8 27.90 2.53 -0.26
N LYS A 9 28.72 1.51 0.00
CA LYS A 9 28.60 0.71 1.22
C LYS A 9 28.85 1.55 2.47
N LEU A 10 29.89 2.40 2.47
CA LEU A 10 30.20 3.28 3.58
C LEU A 10 29.10 4.33 3.81
N GLU A 11 28.54 4.87 2.73
CA GLU A 11 27.41 5.79 2.78
C GLU A 11 26.18 5.13 3.42
N LEU A 12 25.82 3.92 2.98
CA LEU A 12 24.70 3.16 3.54
C LEU A 12 24.88 2.88 5.04
N LEU A 13 26.09 2.53 5.47
CA LEU A 13 26.40 2.29 6.88
C LEU A 13 26.29 3.57 7.72
N ARG A 14 26.72 4.73 7.17
CA ARG A 14 26.54 6.04 7.82
C ARG A 14 25.07 6.43 7.93
N LEU A 15 24.30 6.22 6.87
CA LEU A 15 22.86 6.47 6.87
C LEU A 15 22.12 5.59 7.87
N ALA A 16 22.43 4.29 7.92
CA ALA A 16 21.82 3.34 8.85
C ALA A 16 22.13 3.66 10.33
N SER A 17 23.29 4.23 10.61
CA SER A 17 23.69 4.63 11.96
C SER A 17 23.18 6.02 12.36
N SER A 18 22.66 6.82 11.42
CA SER A 18 22.15 8.17 11.70
C SER A 18 20.92 8.15 12.60
N SER A 19 20.98 8.88 13.71
CA SER A 19 19.84 9.08 14.61
C SER A 19 18.80 10.03 14.02
N SER A 20 19.23 11.08 13.30
CA SER A 20 18.30 12.03 12.67
C SER A 20 17.43 11.35 11.62
N MET A 21 18.01 10.45 10.82
CA MET A 21 17.26 9.68 9.84
C MET A 21 16.22 8.78 10.51
N ARG A 22 16.56 8.19 11.66
CA ARG A 22 15.64 7.35 12.43
C ARG A 22 14.47 8.16 12.98
N GLU A 23 14.75 9.31 13.58
CA GLU A 23 13.73 10.23 14.11
C GLU A 23 12.79 10.73 13.00
N ASP A 24 13.33 11.04 11.83
CA ASP A 24 12.53 11.45 10.67
C ASP A 24 11.64 10.31 10.17
N MET A 25 12.16 9.08 10.09
CA MET A 25 11.35 7.92 9.70
C MET A 25 10.28 7.60 10.74
N GLU A 26 10.55 7.77 12.04
CA GLU A 26 9.56 7.64 13.10
C GLU A 26 8.44 8.68 12.96
N ARG A 27 8.77 9.93 12.63
CA ARG A 27 7.77 10.97 12.36
C ARG A 27 6.90 10.62 11.16
N VAL A 28 7.51 10.15 10.06
CA VAL A 28 6.77 9.71 8.87
C VAL A 28 5.85 8.52 9.21
N ALA A 29 6.36 7.54 9.96
CA ALA A 29 5.57 6.39 10.39
C ALA A 29 4.41 6.79 11.31
N GLY A 30 4.63 7.71 12.25
CA GLY A 30 3.60 8.22 13.16
C GLY A 30 2.54 9.08 12.48
N GLN A 31 2.89 9.71 11.35
CA GLN A 31 1.98 10.49 10.51
C GLN A 31 1.31 9.67 9.42
N ARG A 32 1.54 8.34 9.37
CA ARG A 32 0.92 7.47 8.38
C ARG A 32 -0.59 7.41 8.58
N HIS A 33 -1.29 8.31 7.91
CA HIS A 33 -2.74 8.30 7.84
C HIS A 33 -3.18 7.09 7.01
N ASN A 34 -4.03 6.24 7.59
CA ASN A 34 -4.73 5.22 6.82
C ASN A 34 -6.08 5.80 6.37
N PRO A 35 -6.27 6.11 5.07
CA PRO A 35 -7.50 6.71 4.58
C PRO A 35 -8.72 5.79 4.73
N PHE A 36 -8.51 4.49 4.97
CA PHE A 36 -9.56 3.49 5.19
C PHE A 36 -9.90 3.29 6.67
N ILE A 37 -9.31 4.08 7.58
CA ILE A 37 -9.64 4.06 9.01
C ILE A 37 -10.13 5.44 9.45
N LYS A 38 -11.40 5.52 9.86
CA LYS A 38 -12.04 6.72 10.36
C LYS A 38 -12.52 6.50 11.79
N ASN A 39 -12.09 7.36 12.72
CA ASN A 39 -12.40 7.24 14.15
C ASN A 39 -12.08 5.85 14.75
N GLY A 40 -10.96 5.24 14.31
CA GLY A 40 -10.52 3.92 14.77
C GLY A 40 -11.33 2.74 14.23
N LYS A 41 -12.27 2.98 13.31
CA LYS A 41 -13.05 1.93 12.64
C LYS A 41 -12.70 1.89 11.15
N VAL A 42 -12.80 0.71 10.56
CA VAL A 42 -12.66 0.55 9.12
C VAL A 42 -13.81 1.29 8.42
N ASP A 43 -13.45 2.15 7.46
CA ASP A 43 -14.38 2.88 6.61
C ASP A 43 -14.50 2.13 5.28
N VAL A 44 -15.53 1.28 5.18
CA VAL A 44 -15.77 0.43 4.00
C VAL A 44 -16.19 1.29 2.80
N ASP A 45 -16.92 2.38 3.04
CA ASP A 45 -17.39 3.26 1.98
C ASP A 45 -16.20 3.99 1.32
N ALA A 46 -15.25 4.48 2.13
CA ALA A 46 -14.01 5.07 1.63
C ALA A 46 -13.19 4.08 0.76
N TYR A 47 -13.20 2.79 1.11
CA TYR A 47 -12.53 1.77 0.32
C TYR A 47 -13.24 1.52 -1.02
N ILE A 48 -14.57 1.40 -1.01
CA ILE A 48 -15.37 1.22 -2.22
C ILE A 48 -15.15 2.42 -3.17
N GLU A 49 -15.25 3.64 -2.65
CA GLU A 49 -15.04 4.86 -3.42
C GLU A 49 -13.64 4.88 -4.06
N PHE A 50 -12.60 4.55 -3.29
CA PHE A 50 -11.23 4.46 -3.81
C PHE A 50 -11.12 3.46 -4.97
N VAL A 51 -11.64 2.24 -4.82
CA VAL A 51 -11.54 1.22 -5.88
C VAL A 51 -12.32 1.66 -7.13
N THR A 52 -13.50 2.26 -6.97
CA THR A 52 -14.29 2.78 -8.07
C THR A 52 -13.54 3.88 -8.82
N GLN A 53 -13.07 4.91 -8.12
CA GLN A 53 -12.35 6.03 -8.73
C GLN A 53 -11.01 5.60 -9.34
N PHE A 54 -10.30 4.67 -8.69
CA PHE A 54 -9.03 4.14 -9.21
C PHE A 54 -9.24 3.35 -10.50
N ASN A 55 -10.29 2.53 -10.57
CA ASN A 55 -10.65 1.81 -11.79
C ASN A 55 -11.02 2.77 -12.93
N GLU A 56 -11.77 3.84 -12.64
CA GLU A 56 -12.06 4.89 -13.61
C GLU A 56 -10.78 5.59 -14.07
N PHE A 57 -9.89 5.94 -13.13
CA PHE A 57 -8.63 6.62 -13.42
C PHE A 57 -7.70 5.81 -14.34
N ILE A 58 -7.56 4.51 -14.12
CA ILE A 58 -6.74 3.65 -14.98
C ILE A 58 -7.45 3.25 -16.28
N ASN A 59 -8.64 3.80 -16.53
CA ASN A 59 -9.52 3.43 -17.64
C ASN A 59 -9.76 1.92 -17.71
N HIS A 60 -9.95 1.28 -16.54
CA HIS A 60 -10.24 -0.13 -16.45
C HIS A 60 -11.62 -0.39 -17.05
N GLU A 61 -11.69 -1.24 -18.08
CA GLU A 61 -12.98 -1.69 -18.60
C GLU A 61 -13.74 -2.47 -17.52
N PRO A 62 -14.98 -2.07 -17.18
CA PRO A 62 -15.78 -2.82 -16.22
C PRO A 62 -15.93 -4.27 -16.67
N LYS A 63 -15.60 -5.22 -15.78
CA LYS A 63 -15.82 -6.64 -16.06
C LYS A 63 -17.32 -6.87 -16.33
N PRO A 64 -17.70 -7.51 -17.46
CA PRO A 64 -19.08 -7.90 -17.71
C PRO A 64 -19.60 -8.77 -16.57
N PHE A 65 -20.87 -8.55 -16.17
CA PHE A 65 -21.51 -9.41 -15.20
C PHE A 65 -21.64 -10.83 -15.76
N GLU A 66 -21.10 -11.81 -15.03
CA GLU A 66 -21.27 -13.23 -15.33
C GLU A 66 -22.06 -13.87 -14.19
N PRO A 67 -23.23 -14.49 -14.46
CA PRO A 67 -23.97 -15.22 -13.45
C PRO A 67 -23.09 -16.31 -12.82
N MET A 68 -23.09 -16.39 -11.49
CA MET A 68 -22.47 -17.51 -10.78
C MET A 68 -23.35 -18.75 -10.99
N ILE A 69 -23.02 -19.55 -12.02
CA ILE A 69 -23.65 -20.85 -12.25
C ILE A 69 -22.86 -21.90 -11.47
N GLU A 70 -23.30 -22.21 -10.26
CA GLU A 70 -22.78 -23.33 -9.50
C GLU A 70 -23.21 -24.64 -10.19
N ARG A 71 -22.24 -25.43 -10.65
CA ARG A 71 -22.48 -26.67 -11.40
C ARG A 71 -22.23 -27.92 -10.56
N ASP A 72 -21.52 -27.81 -9.44
CA ASP A 72 -21.09 -28.97 -8.66
C ASP A 72 -21.20 -28.67 -7.15
N MET A 73 -22.44 -28.57 -6.67
CA MET A 73 -22.74 -28.51 -5.24
C MET A 73 -22.42 -29.87 -4.59
N LYS A 74 -21.28 -29.95 -3.90
CA LYS A 74 -20.96 -31.07 -3.01
C LYS A 74 -21.35 -30.70 -1.59
N LEU A 75 -22.23 -31.51 -1.01
CA LEU A 75 -22.70 -31.44 0.38
C LEU A 75 -21.64 -31.95 1.36
#